data_AF-A0A1G3CBC5-F1
#
_entry.id   AF-A0A1G3CBC5-F1
#
_cell.length_a   1.000
_cell.length_b   1.000
_cell.length_c   1.000
_cell.angle_alpha   90.00
_cell.angle_beta   90.00
_cell.angle_gamma   90.00
#
_symmetry.space_group_name_H-M   'P 1'
#
loop_
_entity.id
_entity.type
_entity.pdbx_description
1 polymer ?
#
loop_
_entity_poly.entity_id
_entity_poly.type
_entity_poly.pdbx_seq_one_letter_code
_entity_poly.pdbx_strand_id
1 'polypeptide(L)'
;MSNGRQLYIDTLISQFREVISVTKSFLENEIYISTKKENLVEVCMYIRDTFHATLSSMICNDERSIDKYFRIYYVFSAPRADIFLIVNVPISEQQPEFPSITPKIPAAHWYEREIKDMFGLEPVGHPDPYTLVLHGNMPEKTYPLRKDFAINTRIPFQESKLPFFRVEGEGVFEIPVGPIHAGIIEPGHFRFSAVGDSIFYLDAKLFYTHKGTEKIFETMPYTKALFLAERICGVCAASHATGYCQAIEKVAGIEIPPRAKFIRTIVLELERLYNHIGDVGNICAGAAFLLGIAHGFRIRERMQQLNETICGNRYLRGMFTIGGVRFDIDDDLKKHILNTLNSVKKDFKELVNIILGSSSLLDRLETTGRLSTEIAKELGVVGVAARASGIATDTRLI
;
A
#
# COMPACT_ATOMS: atom_id res chain seq x y z
N MET A 1 4.96 18.75 23.25
CA MET A 1 4.25 18.09 22.13
C MET A 1 2.80 18.57 21.97
N SER A 2 2.07 18.93 23.03
CA SER A 2 0.69 19.46 22.93
C SER A 2 0.52 20.75 22.08
N ASN A 3 1.52 21.63 22.07
CA ASN A 3 1.46 22.90 21.32
C ASN A 3 1.43 22.71 19.79
N GLY A 4 1.96 21.60 19.27
CA GLY A 4 1.98 21.35 17.82
C GLY A 4 0.59 21.02 17.29
N ARG A 5 -0.15 20.13 17.96
CA ARG A 5 -1.50 19.71 17.57
C ARG A 5 -2.48 20.89 17.56
N GLN A 6 -2.45 21.72 18.61
CA GLN A 6 -3.37 22.85 18.73
C GLN A 6 -3.16 23.87 17.61
N LEU A 7 -1.92 24.08 17.16
CA LEU A 7 -1.62 24.96 16.02
C LEU A 7 -2.35 24.54 14.74
N TYR A 8 -2.35 23.24 14.40
CA TYR A 8 -3.09 22.74 13.23
C TYR A 8 -4.59 22.98 13.36
N ILE A 9 -5.14 22.70 14.55
CA ILE A 9 -6.56 22.89 14.83
C ILE A 9 -6.95 24.37 14.71
N ASP A 10 -6.22 25.26 15.38
CA ASP A 10 -6.49 26.70 15.37
C ASP A 10 -6.39 27.27 13.96
N THR A 11 -5.37 26.85 13.20
CA THR A 11 -5.19 27.27 11.80
C THR A 11 -6.36 26.83 10.92
N LEU A 12 -6.81 25.58 11.05
CA LEU A 12 -7.95 25.07 10.30
C LEU A 12 -9.27 25.76 10.70
N ILE A 13 -9.50 25.95 11.99
CA ILE A 13 -10.70 26.64 12.49
C ILE A 13 -10.70 28.10 12.04
N SER A 14 -9.55 28.78 12.02
CA SER A 14 -9.47 30.17 11.59
C SER A 14 -9.91 30.37 10.13
N GLN A 15 -9.62 29.39 9.26
CA GLN A 15 -9.97 29.45 7.85
C GLN A 15 -11.37 28.91 7.55
N PHE A 16 -11.79 27.84 8.22
CA PHE A 16 -12.96 27.04 7.83
C PHE A 16 -14.02 26.90 8.93
N ARG A 17 -14.05 27.80 9.92
CA ARG A 17 -14.93 27.71 11.11
C ARG A 17 -16.38 27.31 10.82
N GLU A 18 -16.94 27.81 9.72
CA GLU A 18 -18.35 27.60 9.35
C GLU A 18 -18.60 26.30 8.59
N VAL A 19 -17.55 25.67 8.05
CA VAL A 19 -17.65 24.55 7.12
C VAL A 19 -16.97 23.27 7.59
N ILE A 20 -16.17 23.33 8.67
CA ILE A 20 -15.60 22.16 9.33
C ILE A 20 -16.04 22.03 10.78
N SER A 21 -16.10 20.80 11.27
CA SER A 21 -16.12 20.49 12.70
C SER A 21 -14.95 19.59 13.04
N VAL A 22 -14.13 20.01 14.01
CA VAL A 22 -12.98 19.22 14.47
C VAL A 22 -13.40 18.38 15.68
N THR A 23 -13.23 17.06 15.58
CA THR A 23 -13.54 16.13 16.66
C THR A 23 -12.26 15.70 17.38
N LYS A 24 -12.32 15.65 18.71
CA LYS A 24 -11.20 15.19 19.52
C LYS A 24 -10.99 13.69 19.30
N SER A 25 -9.82 13.30 18.77
CA SER A 25 -9.42 11.88 18.71
C SER A 25 -9.00 11.39 20.10
N PHE A 26 -9.22 10.09 20.33
CA PHE A 26 -8.61 9.35 21.43
C PHE A 26 -7.08 9.37 21.35
N LEU A 27 -6.52 9.41 20.13
CA LEU A 27 -5.09 9.47 19.89
C LEU A 27 -4.61 10.93 19.82
N GLU A 28 -3.44 11.19 20.41
CA GLU A 28 -2.87 12.54 20.46
C GLU A 28 -2.37 13.02 19.09
N ASN A 29 -1.98 12.08 18.22
CA ASN A 29 -1.46 12.37 16.89
C ASN A 29 -2.54 12.42 15.79
N GLU A 30 -3.82 12.32 16.11
CA GLU A 30 -4.91 12.34 15.12
C GLU A 30 -5.85 13.54 15.31
N ILE A 31 -6.21 14.18 14.20
CA ILE A 31 -7.17 15.29 14.15
C ILE A 31 -8.23 14.94 13.11
N TYR A 32 -9.46 14.70 13.57
CA TYR A 32 -10.59 14.41 12.68
C TYR A 32 -11.30 15.70 12.30
N ILE A 33 -11.45 15.93 11.01
CA ILE A 33 -12.02 17.13 10.41
C ILE A 33 -13.23 16.68 9.61
N SER A 34 -14.43 16.95 10.11
CA SER A 34 -15.65 16.60 9.37
C SER A 34 -16.09 17.79 8.53
N THR A 35 -16.43 17.55 7.27
CA THR A 35 -16.94 18.59 6.36
C THR A 35 -18.01 18.02 5.42
N LYS A 36 -18.62 18.89 4.62
CA LYS A 36 -19.57 18.50 3.58
C LYS A 36 -18.87 18.35 2.23
N LYS A 37 -19.46 17.58 1.32
CA LYS A 37 -18.87 17.31 0.00
C LYS A 37 -18.58 18.57 -0.80
N GLU A 38 -19.36 19.65 -0.62
CA GLU A 38 -19.18 20.92 -1.33
C GLU A 38 -17.84 21.61 -0.99
N ASN A 39 -17.32 21.39 0.23
CA ASN A 39 -16.08 22.02 0.71
C ASN A 39 -14.87 21.07 0.67
N LEU A 40 -15.08 19.82 0.25
CA LEU A 40 -14.08 18.75 0.34
C LEU A 40 -12.77 19.12 -0.37
N VAL A 41 -12.86 19.55 -1.63
CA VAL A 41 -11.68 19.86 -2.45
C VAL A 41 -10.88 21.00 -1.84
N GLU A 42 -11.56 22.06 -1.40
CA GLU A 42 -10.92 23.23 -0.81
C GLU A 42 -10.20 22.89 0.50
N VAL A 43 -10.84 22.14 1.38
CA VAL A 43 -10.25 21.70 2.66
C VAL A 43 -9.03 20.80 2.42
N CYS A 44 -9.12 19.82 1.51
CA CYS A 44 -8.00 18.94 1.17
C CYS A 44 -6.82 19.71 0.54
N MET A 45 -7.10 20.64 -0.37
CA MET A 45 -6.07 21.49 -0.97
C MET A 45 -5.40 22.37 0.07
N TYR A 46 -6.17 23.00 0.97
CA TYR A 46 -5.61 23.82 2.04
C TYR A 46 -4.70 23.01 2.97
N ILE A 47 -5.09 21.79 3.34
CA ILE A 47 -4.25 20.91 4.17
C ILE A 47 -2.92 20.59 3.47
N ARG A 48 -2.99 20.24 2.18
CA ARG A 48 -1.79 19.96 1.38
C ARG A 48 -0.89 21.20 1.27
N ASP A 49 -1.45 22.35 0.94
CA ASP A 49 -0.68 23.54 0.59
C ASP A 49 -0.12 24.26 1.83
N THR A 50 -0.95 24.42 2.87
CA THR A 50 -0.59 25.14 4.10
C THR A 50 0.30 24.30 5.02
N PHE A 51 0.04 22.99 5.14
CA PHE A 51 0.81 22.12 6.03
C PHE A 51 1.83 21.26 5.30
N HIS A 52 1.94 21.37 3.97
CA HIS A 52 2.76 20.49 3.13
C HIS A 52 2.45 19.00 3.37
N ALA A 53 1.21 18.70 3.77
CA ALA A 53 0.81 17.36 4.15
C ALA A 53 0.56 16.49 2.92
N THR A 54 1.00 15.25 2.98
CA THR A 54 0.86 14.29 1.87
C THR A 54 -0.29 13.35 2.15
N LEU A 55 -1.11 13.06 1.14
CA LEU A 55 -2.15 12.05 1.24
C LEU A 55 -1.49 10.68 1.43
N SER A 56 -1.67 10.10 2.62
CA SER A 56 -1.11 8.79 2.99
C SER A 56 -2.05 7.65 2.68
N SER A 57 -3.36 7.89 2.80
CA SER A 57 -4.39 6.89 2.55
C SER A 57 -5.75 7.56 2.34
N MET A 58 -6.64 6.90 1.62
CA MET A 58 -8.04 7.28 1.49
C MET A 58 -8.89 6.01 1.60
N ILE A 59 -9.92 6.07 2.46
CA ILE A 59 -10.69 4.88 2.87
C ILE A 59 -12.17 5.24 2.82
N CYS A 60 -12.98 4.42 2.16
CA CYS A 60 -14.43 4.50 2.29
C CYS A 60 -14.94 3.43 3.24
N ASN A 61 -15.87 3.80 4.11
CA ASN A 61 -16.58 2.87 4.97
C ASN A 61 -18.08 3.01 4.73
N ASP A 62 -18.78 1.89 4.73
CA ASP A 62 -20.24 1.86 4.68
C ASP A 62 -20.80 1.92 6.09
N GLU A 63 -21.18 3.13 6.50
CA GLU A 63 -21.71 3.50 7.81
C GLU A 63 -23.24 3.65 7.77
N ARG A 64 -23.92 3.19 6.71
CA ARG A 64 -25.37 3.36 6.53
C ARG A 64 -26.19 2.74 7.65
N SER A 65 -25.69 1.68 8.29
CA SER A 65 -26.33 1.08 9.46
C SER A 65 -26.18 1.91 10.74
N ILE A 66 -25.17 2.79 10.81
CA ILE A 66 -24.86 3.64 11.96
C ILE A 66 -25.58 4.98 11.84
N ASP A 67 -25.38 5.70 10.72
CA ASP A 67 -25.86 7.08 10.55
C ASP A 67 -26.51 7.39 9.19
N LYS A 68 -26.74 6.36 8.36
CA LYS A 68 -27.34 6.44 7.01
C LYS A 68 -26.42 6.97 5.90
N TYR A 69 -25.11 7.11 6.14
CA TYR A 69 -24.16 7.56 5.12
C TYR A 69 -23.08 6.52 4.81
N PHE A 70 -22.51 6.61 3.61
CA PHE A 70 -21.13 6.18 3.39
C PHE A 70 -20.21 7.29 3.92
N ARG A 71 -19.05 6.94 4.45
CA ARG A 71 -18.08 7.93 4.93
C ARG A 71 -16.74 7.71 4.28
N ILE A 72 -16.25 8.75 3.61
CA ILE A 72 -14.92 8.73 2.99
C ILE A 72 -13.96 9.49 3.91
N TYR A 73 -12.86 8.85 4.26
CA TYR A 73 -11.78 9.37 5.09
C TYR A 73 -10.54 9.62 4.23
N TYR A 74 -10.01 10.83 4.29
CA TYR A 74 -8.77 11.25 3.63
C TYR A 74 -7.73 11.48 4.72
N VAL A 75 -6.69 10.64 4.75
CA VAL A 75 -5.65 10.66 5.78
C VAL A 75 -4.43 11.37 5.22
N PHE A 76 -4.17 12.57 5.72
CA PHE A 76 -2.97 13.35 5.40
C PHE A 76 -1.94 13.23 6.52
N SER A 77 -0.69 12.95 6.16
CA SER A 77 0.44 12.97 7.10
C SER A 77 1.16 14.31 7.02
N ALA A 78 1.28 15.01 8.14
CA ALA A 78 2.09 16.22 8.21
C ALA A 78 3.58 15.87 8.16
N PRO A 79 4.40 16.56 7.34
CA PRO A 79 5.82 16.26 7.24
C PRO A 79 6.54 16.60 8.56
N ARG A 80 7.43 15.71 9.01
CA ARG A 80 8.26 15.89 10.22
C ARG A 80 7.46 16.15 11.51
N ALA A 81 6.20 15.74 11.53
CA ALA A 81 5.36 15.76 12.71
C ALA A 81 4.62 14.43 12.79
N ASP A 82 4.52 13.87 13.99
CA ASP A 82 3.60 12.76 14.26
C ASP A 82 2.17 13.32 14.39
N ILE A 83 1.61 13.78 13.26
CA ILE A 83 0.25 14.31 13.16
C ILE A 83 -0.40 13.82 11.86
N PHE A 84 -1.57 13.20 12.00
CA PHE A 84 -2.48 12.85 10.92
C PHE A 84 -3.69 13.79 10.94
N LEU A 85 -3.93 14.44 9.80
CA LEU A 85 -5.11 15.25 9.53
C LEU A 85 -6.09 14.38 8.72
N ILE A 86 -7.20 14.00 9.35
CA ILE A 86 -8.16 13.05 8.80
C ILE A 86 -9.43 13.79 8.42
N VAL A 87 -9.57 14.13 7.14
CA VAL A 87 -10.80 14.74 6.63
C VAL A 87 -11.82 13.63 6.40
N ASN A 88 -13.02 13.77 6.94
CA ASN A 88 -14.11 12.83 6.68
C ASN A 88 -15.33 13.55 6.09
N VAL A 89 -15.95 12.91 5.11
CA VAL A 89 -17.11 13.43 4.38
C VAL A 89 -18.22 12.37 4.30
N PRO A 90 -19.45 12.69 4.73
CA PRO A 90 -20.59 11.80 4.58
C PRO A 90 -21.19 11.90 3.18
N ILE A 91 -21.45 10.75 2.54
CA ILE A 91 -22.05 10.61 1.21
C ILE A 91 -23.32 9.78 1.32
N SER A 92 -24.45 10.33 0.87
CA SER A 92 -25.75 9.65 0.92
C SER A 92 -25.89 8.63 -0.21
N GLU A 93 -26.65 7.56 0.00
CA GLU A 93 -26.97 6.62 -1.07
C GLU A 93 -27.88 7.22 -2.15
N GLN A 94 -28.73 8.20 -1.81
CA GLN A 94 -29.61 8.88 -2.76
C GLN A 94 -28.87 9.82 -3.70
N GLN A 95 -27.70 10.31 -3.29
CA GLN A 95 -26.79 11.14 -4.08
C GLN A 95 -25.38 10.58 -3.93
N PRO A 96 -25.05 9.46 -4.60
CA PRO A 96 -23.79 8.73 -4.41
C PRO A 96 -22.65 9.39 -5.19
N GLU A 97 -22.51 10.71 -5.07
CA GLU A 97 -21.54 11.53 -5.80
C GLU A 97 -20.71 12.36 -4.81
N PHE A 98 -19.42 12.47 -5.08
CA PHE A 98 -18.49 13.33 -4.36
C PHE A 98 -17.50 13.97 -5.34
N PRO A 99 -17.01 15.20 -5.06
CA PRO A 99 -16.04 15.82 -5.96
C PRO A 99 -14.67 15.16 -5.84
N SER A 100 -14.07 14.86 -6.99
CA SER A 100 -12.73 14.29 -7.10
C SER A 100 -11.67 15.30 -6.65
N ILE A 101 -10.72 14.87 -5.82
CA ILE A 101 -9.51 15.64 -5.49
C ILE A 101 -8.35 15.28 -6.43
N THR A 102 -8.46 14.19 -7.19
CA THR A 102 -7.42 13.67 -8.08
C THR A 102 -6.83 14.71 -9.06
N PRO A 103 -7.61 15.60 -9.71
CA PRO A 103 -7.05 16.66 -10.57
C PRO A 103 -6.06 17.61 -9.88
N LYS A 104 -6.12 17.69 -8.55
CA LYS A 104 -5.23 18.51 -7.73
C LYS A 104 -4.26 17.66 -6.93
N ILE A 105 -4.63 16.46 -6.52
CA ILE A 105 -3.86 15.55 -5.69
C ILE A 105 -3.81 14.19 -6.41
N PRO A 106 -2.91 14.00 -7.40
CA PRO A 106 -2.88 12.77 -8.20
C PRO A 106 -2.72 11.48 -7.40
N ALA A 107 -2.12 11.53 -6.22
CA ALA A 107 -2.06 10.42 -5.26
C ALA A 107 -3.44 9.82 -4.89
N ALA A 108 -4.55 10.55 -5.06
CA ALA A 108 -5.90 10.07 -4.80
C ALA A 108 -6.46 9.13 -5.89
N HIS A 109 -5.79 9.06 -7.04
CA HIS A 109 -6.30 8.43 -8.27
C HIS A 109 -6.81 7.00 -8.08
N TRP A 110 -6.01 6.12 -7.46
CA TRP A 110 -6.44 4.72 -7.26
C TRP A 110 -7.55 4.59 -6.22
N TYR A 111 -7.48 5.37 -5.14
CA TYR A 111 -8.47 5.32 -4.07
C TYR A 111 -9.86 5.73 -4.53
N GLU A 112 -9.97 6.80 -5.32
CA GLU A 112 -11.26 7.25 -5.84
C GLU A 112 -11.89 6.23 -6.79
N ARG A 113 -11.07 5.58 -7.64
CA ARG A 113 -11.52 4.52 -8.54
C ARG A 113 -11.91 3.24 -7.81
N GLU A 114 -11.16 2.87 -6.77
CA GLU A 114 -11.53 1.75 -5.90
C GLU A 114 -12.85 2.02 -5.18
N ILE A 115 -13.06 3.23 -4.67
CA ILE A 115 -14.32 3.62 -4.01
C ILE A 115 -15.50 3.54 -5.00
N LYS A 116 -15.30 4.02 -6.23
CA LYS A 116 -16.28 3.85 -7.31
C LYS A 116 -16.61 2.38 -7.54
N ASP A 117 -15.61 1.54 -7.71
CA ASP A 117 -15.80 0.13 -8.02
C ASP A 117 -16.44 -0.66 -6.87
N MET A 118 -15.97 -0.42 -5.64
CA MET A 118 -16.28 -1.27 -4.50
C MET A 118 -17.50 -0.79 -3.69
N PHE A 119 -17.83 0.50 -3.76
CA PHE A 119 -18.97 1.11 -3.07
C PHE A 119 -19.99 1.75 -4.01
N GLY A 120 -19.65 2.01 -5.28
CA GLY A 120 -20.58 2.64 -6.22
C GLY A 120 -20.78 4.13 -5.97
N LEU A 121 -19.77 4.82 -5.45
CA LEU A 121 -19.78 6.26 -5.25
C LEU A 121 -18.98 6.93 -6.39
N GLU A 122 -19.56 7.89 -7.09
CA GLU A 122 -18.97 8.51 -8.27
C GLU A 122 -18.07 9.70 -7.90
N PRO A 123 -16.76 9.67 -8.21
CA PRO A 123 -15.85 10.80 -8.05
C PRO A 123 -16.01 11.79 -9.22
N VAL A 124 -16.87 12.78 -9.04
CA VAL A 124 -17.19 13.79 -10.07
C VAL A 124 -15.94 14.63 -10.39
N GLY A 125 -15.56 14.67 -11.67
CA GLY A 125 -14.38 15.41 -12.15
C GLY A 125 -13.08 14.61 -12.16
N HIS A 126 -13.11 13.30 -11.85
CA HIS A 126 -11.93 12.44 -11.91
C HIS A 126 -11.41 12.29 -13.36
N PRO A 127 -10.09 12.38 -13.61
CA PRO A 127 -9.54 12.43 -14.98
C PRO A 127 -9.62 11.10 -15.75
N ASP A 128 -9.70 9.97 -15.04
CA ASP A 128 -9.76 8.62 -15.61
C ASP A 128 -10.80 7.76 -14.86
N PRO A 129 -12.10 7.92 -15.15
CA PRO A 129 -13.19 7.33 -14.36
C PRO A 129 -13.42 5.84 -14.66
N TYR A 130 -12.47 5.14 -15.30
CA TYR A 130 -12.60 3.72 -15.65
C TYR A 130 -12.36 2.81 -14.44
N THR A 131 -13.01 1.65 -14.48
CA THR A 131 -12.94 0.60 -13.45
C THR A 131 -11.50 0.16 -13.20
N LEU A 132 -11.08 0.16 -11.93
CA LEU A 132 -9.76 -0.22 -11.44
C LEU A 132 -9.73 -1.70 -11.02
N VAL A 133 -10.46 -2.03 -9.96
CA VAL A 133 -10.43 -3.32 -9.24
C VAL A 133 -11.29 -4.36 -9.94
N LEU A 134 -12.54 -3.99 -10.26
CA LEU A 134 -13.46 -4.90 -10.93
C LEU A 134 -13.06 -5.04 -12.41
N HIS A 135 -13.18 -6.26 -12.94
CA HIS A 135 -12.98 -6.51 -14.36
C HIS A 135 -14.33 -6.39 -15.08
N GLY A 136 -14.31 -6.13 -16.40
CA GLY A 136 -15.54 -5.89 -17.19
C GLY A 136 -16.55 -7.04 -17.19
N ASN A 137 -16.15 -8.19 -16.64
CA ASN A 137 -16.92 -9.41 -16.54
C ASN A 137 -17.79 -9.45 -15.27
N MET A 138 -17.85 -8.36 -14.50
CA MET A 138 -18.71 -8.21 -13.33
C MET A 138 -20.00 -7.46 -13.69
N PRO A 139 -21.19 -7.97 -13.27
CA PRO A 139 -22.45 -7.28 -13.46
C PRO A 139 -22.42 -5.83 -12.97
N GLU A 140 -23.10 -4.96 -13.70
CA GLU A 140 -23.30 -3.57 -13.28
C GLU A 140 -23.92 -3.52 -11.89
N LYS A 141 -23.54 -2.50 -11.10
CA LYS A 141 -23.98 -2.29 -9.72
C LYS A 141 -23.60 -3.40 -8.74
N THR A 142 -22.51 -4.10 -9.00
CA THR A 142 -21.88 -5.01 -8.03
C THR A 142 -20.91 -4.22 -7.14
N TYR A 143 -21.20 -4.11 -5.84
CA TYR A 143 -20.41 -3.31 -4.89
C TYR A 143 -19.97 -4.15 -3.68
N PRO A 144 -18.87 -4.92 -3.79
CA PRO A 144 -18.55 -5.97 -2.82
C PRO A 144 -18.21 -5.50 -1.40
N LEU A 145 -17.83 -4.22 -1.22
CA LEU A 145 -17.48 -3.66 0.10
C LEU A 145 -18.65 -2.98 0.81
N ARG A 146 -19.85 -2.94 0.22
CA ARG A 146 -21.04 -2.53 0.95
C ARG A 146 -21.39 -3.57 2.04
N LYS A 147 -21.92 -3.13 3.19
CA LYS A 147 -22.24 -4.02 4.32
C LYS A 147 -23.37 -4.99 4.01
N ASP A 148 -24.32 -4.59 3.16
CA ASP A 148 -25.43 -5.40 2.66
C ASP A 148 -25.02 -6.38 1.54
N PHE A 149 -23.77 -6.34 1.06
CA PHE A 149 -23.25 -7.34 0.14
C PHE A 149 -22.89 -8.63 0.89
N ALA A 150 -23.57 -9.73 0.56
CA ALA A 150 -23.32 -11.02 1.21
C ALA A 150 -22.01 -11.64 0.72
N ILE A 151 -21.14 -12.06 1.65
CA ILE A 151 -19.79 -12.60 1.34
C ILE A 151 -19.82 -13.87 0.47
N ASN A 152 -20.89 -14.66 0.56
CA ASN A 152 -21.09 -15.89 -0.19
C ASN A 152 -21.80 -15.68 -1.54
N THR A 153 -22.01 -14.42 -1.94
CA THR A 153 -22.60 -14.09 -3.24
C THR A 153 -21.74 -14.64 -4.36
N ARG A 154 -22.31 -15.52 -5.18
CA ARG A 154 -21.68 -15.99 -6.42
C ARG A 154 -22.04 -15.02 -7.53
N ILE A 155 -21.05 -14.27 -7.98
CA ILE A 155 -21.22 -13.31 -9.06
C ILE A 155 -21.25 -14.07 -10.39
N PRO A 156 -22.31 -13.94 -11.22
CA PRO A 156 -22.36 -14.57 -12.51
C PRO A 156 -21.30 -13.96 -13.44
N PHE A 157 -20.67 -14.81 -14.24
CA PHE A 157 -19.75 -14.35 -15.28
C PHE A 157 -20.53 -13.69 -16.42
N GLN A 158 -20.09 -12.51 -16.85
CA GLN A 158 -20.57 -11.88 -18.08
C GLN A 158 -19.40 -11.59 -19.03
N GLU A 159 -19.72 -11.36 -20.29
CA GLU A 159 -18.74 -10.89 -21.27
C GLU A 159 -18.21 -9.51 -20.88
N SER A 160 -16.90 -9.29 -21.05
CA SER A 160 -16.28 -8.00 -20.73
C SER A 160 -16.85 -6.91 -21.60
N LYS A 161 -17.37 -5.85 -20.98
CA LYS A 161 -17.80 -4.63 -21.70
C LYS A 161 -16.76 -3.50 -21.68
N LEU A 162 -15.62 -3.69 -21.02
CA LEU A 162 -14.63 -2.62 -20.88
C LEU A 162 -13.82 -2.48 -22.18
N PRO A 163 -13.90 -1.33 -22.88
CA PRO A 163 -13.09 -1.08 -24.05
C PRO A 163 -11.63 -0.88 -23.62
N PHE A 164 -10.70 -1.35 -24.44
CA PHE A 164 -9.30 -1.00 -24.30
C PHE A 164 -9.04 0.28 -25.06
N PHE A 165 -8.20 1.16 -24.49
CA PHE A 165 -7.75 2.33 -25.21
C PHE A 165 -6.83 1.89 -26.35
N ARG A 166 -7.17 2.28 -27.58
CA ARG A 166 -6.41 1.92 -28.78
C ARG A 166 -5.64 3.13 -29.29
N VAL A 167 -4.34 2.95 -29.48
CA VAL A 167 -3.51 3.95 -30.15
C VAL A 167 -3.55 3.68 -31.66
N GLU A 168 -3.90 4.69 -32.44
CA GLU A 168 -3.96 4.63 -33.91
C GLU A 168 -2.79 5.40 -34.53
N GLY A 169 -2.27 4.89 -35.65
CA GLY A 169 -1.16 5.49 -36.38
C GLY A 169 -0.46 4.49 -37.30
N GLU A 170 0.25 5.00 -38.30
CA GLU A 170 1.08 4.16 -39.18
C GLU A 170 2.22 3.51 -38.38
N GLY A 171 2.40 2.20 -38.52
CA GLY A 171 3.45 1.44 -37.83
C GLY A 171 3.20 1.17 -36.35
N VAL A 172 2.06 1.59 -35.79
CA VAL A 172 1.65 1.23 -34.43
C VAL A 172 1.17 -0.22 -34.41
N PHE A 173 1.71 -1.02 -33.49
CA PHE A 173 1.23 -2.35 -33.21
C PHE A 173 1.08 -2.57 -31.71
N GLU A 174 0.20 -3.52 -31.35
CA GLU A 174 -0.12 -3.84 -29.97
C GLU A 174 0.54 -5.15 -29.55
N ILE A 175 1.16 -5.15 -28.37
CA ILE A 175 1.76 -6.33 -27.75
C ILE A 175 0.99 -6.65 -26.47
N PRO A 176 0.13 -7.69 -26.46
CA PRO A 176 -0.53 -8.14 -25.25
C PRO A 176 0.40 -9.07 -24.44
N VAL A 177 0.55 -8.81 -23.14
CA VAL A 177 1.29 -9.66 -22.21
C VAL A 177 0.46 -9.93 -20.97
N GLY A 178 0.32 -11.19 -20.57
CA GLY A 178 -0.51 -11.60 -19.44
C GLY A 178 -1.91 -12.10 -19.86
N PRO A 179 -2.84 -12.32 -18.91
CA PRO A 179 -2.67 -12.15 -17.46
C PRO A 179 -1.77 -13.22 -16.81
N ILE A 180 -1.46 -14.29 -17.55
CA ILE A 180 -0.55 -15.36 -17.15
C ILE A 180 0.63 -15.35 -18.13
N HIS A 181 1.80 -14.90 -17.67
CA HIS A 181 3.00 -14.86 -18.50
C HIS A 181 4.25 -15.06 -17.63
N ALA A 182 5.24 -15.80 -18.14
CA ALA A 182 6.43 -16.19 -17.38
C ALA A 182 7.29 -15.01 -16.90
N GLY A 183 7.23 -13.87 -17.58
CA GLY A 183 7.96 -12.65 -17.23
C GLY A 183 7.25 -11.72 -16.25
N ILE A 184 6.05 -12.07 -15.76
CA ILE A 184 5.24 -11.23 -14.87
C ILE A 184 5.15 -11.90 -13.50
N ILE A 185 5.56 -11.19 -12.44
CA ILE A 185 5.60 -11.72 -11.07
C ILE A 185 4.20 -11.72 -10.41
N GLU A 186 3.39 -10.69 -10.68
CA GLU A 186 2.01 -10.60 -10.19
C GLU A 186 1.01 -10.61 -11.37
N PRO A 187 -0.04 -11.46 -11.36
CA PRO A 187 -1.02 -11.52 -12.43
C PRO A 187 -1.56 -10.14 -12.84
N GLY A 188 -1.29 -9.77 -14.08
CA GLY A 188 -1.65 -8.50 -14.67
C GLY A 188 -1.65 -8.63 -16.19
N HIS A 189 -2.61 -7.97 -16.83
CA HIS A 189 -2.71 -7.90 -18.28
C HIS A 189 -2.21 -6.54 -18.74
N PHE A 190 -1.14 -6.55 -19.53
CA PHE A 190 -0.47 -5.36 -20.03
C PHE A 190 -0.65 -5.29 -21.54
N ARG A 191 -1.12 -4.14 -22.05
CA ARG A 191 -1.14 -3.86 -23.48
C ARG A 191 -0.19 -2.72 -23.78
N PHE A 192 0.86 -3.06 -24.51
CA PHE A 192 1.83 -2.08 -25.00
C PHE A 192 1.41 -1.64 -26.39
N SER A 193 1.25 -0.33 -26.60
CA SER A 193 1.21 0.26 -27.94
C SER A 193 2.61 0.74 -28.28
N ALA A 194 3.20 0.17 -29.32
CA ALA A 194 4.59 0.41 -29.69
C ALA A 194 4.76 0.77 -31.17
N VAL A 195 5.82 1.52 -31.47
CA VAL A 195 6.36 1.72 -32.81
C VAL A 195 7.84 1.36 -32.78
N GLY A 196 8.21 0.32 -33.52
CA GLY A 196 9.52 -0.33 -33.34
C GLY A 196 9.71 -0.79 -31.90
N ASP A 197 10.79 -0.33 -31.26
CA ASP A 197 11.12 -0.67 -29.86
C ASP A 197 10.58 0.33 -28.83
N SER A 198 9.98 1.45 -29.28
CA SER A 198 9.49 2.50 -28.39
C SER A 198 8.04 2.25 -27.96
N ILE A 199 7.82 2.15 -26.65
CA ILE A 199 6.49 2.03 -26.05
C ILE A 199 5.93 3.45 -25.82
N PHE A 200 4.81 3.77 -26.46
CA PHE A 200 4.14 5.07 -26.32
C PHE A 200 3.02 5.06 -25.27
N TYR A 201 2.38 3.90 -25.11
CA TYR A 201 1.28 3.75 -24.18
C TYR A 201 1.27 2.35 -23.58
N LEU A 202 1.00 2.30 -22.28
CA LEU A 202 0.82 1.07 -21.52
C LEU A 202 -0.53 1.11 -20.83
N ASP A 203 -1.44 0.23 -21.25
CA ASP A 203 -2.66 -0.06 -20.50
C ASP A 203 -2.38 -1.27 -19.59
N ALA A 204 -2.28 -1.03 -18.29
CA ALA A 204 -2.00 -2.04 -17.28
C ALA A 204 -3.26 -2.38 -16.49
N LYS A 205 -3.88 -3.52 -16.80
CA LYS A 205 -5.00 -4.06 -16.03
C LYS A 205 -4.49 -5.00 -14.94
N LEU A 206 -4.60 -4.58 -13.69
CA LEU A 206 -4.15 -5.30 -12.50
C LEU A 206 -5.32 -6.01 -11.79
N PHE A 207 -5.18 -6.31 -10.49
CA PHE A 207 -6.24 -6.85 -9.62
C PHE A 207 -6.78 -8.24 -9.97
N TYR A 208 -6.09 -9.02 -10.81
CA TYR A 208 -6.44 -10.43 -11.07
C TYR A 208 -6.31 -11.31 -9.82
N THR A 209 -5.55 -10.86 -8.82
CA THR A 209 -5.35 -11.51 -7.52
C THR A 209 -6.25 -10.95 -6.41
N HIS A 210 -7.23 -10.10 -6.74
CA HIS A 210 -8.12 -9.53 -5.74
C HIS A 210 -8.93 -10.63 -5.05
N LYS A 211 -8.67 -10.81 -3.75
CA LYS A 211 -9.20 -11.91 -2.92
C LYS A 211 -10.45 -11.51 -2.11
N GLY A 212 -10.90 -10.27 -2.18
CA GLY A 212 -11.95 -9.74 -1.29
C GLY A 212 -11.54 -9.73 0.17
N THR A 213 -10.25 -9.57 0.45
CA THR A 213 -9.67 -9.73 1.79
C THR A 213 -10.30 -8.80 2.83
N GLU A 214 -10.62 -7.56 2.47
CA GLU A 214 -11.32 -6.61 3.33
C GLU A 214 -12.71 -7.10 3.75
N LYS A 215 -13.49 -7.62 2.79
CA LYS A 215 -14.81 -8.19 3.10
C LYS A 215 -14.70 -9.42 3.99
N ILE A 216 -13.66 -10.24 3.80
CA ILE A 216 -13.39 -11.41 4.66
C ILE A 216 -13.09 -10.97 6.10
N PHE A 217 -12.32 -9.88 6.30
CA PHE A 217 -12.04 -9.34 7.64
C PHE A 217 -13.30 -9.04 8.45
N GLU A 218 -14.37 -8.56 7.81
CA GLU A 218 -15.65 -8.25 8.49
C GLU A 218 -16.32 -9.47 9.13
N THR A 219 -16.02 -10.67 8.60
CA THR A 219 -16.67 -11.92 9.03
C THR A 219 -15.88 -12.70 10.06
N MET A 220 -14.63 -12.29 10.32
CA MET A 220 -13.71 -13.03 11.19
C MET A 220 -13.63 -12.41 12.58
N PRO A 221 -13.61 -13.22 13.65
CA PRO A 221 -13.18 -12.73 14.95
C PRO A 221 -11.79 -12.11 14.86
N TYR A 222 -11.58 -11.00 15.55
CA TYR A 222 -10.35 -10.20 15.44
C TYR A 222 -9.06 -11.00 15.73
N THR A 223 -9.12 -12.01 16.60
CA THR A 223 -7.99 -12.92 16.89
C THR A 223 -7.65 -13.84 15.72
N LYS A 224 -8.65 -14.30 14.96
CA LYS A 224 -8.47 -15.14 13.77
C LYS A 224 -8.07 -14.32 12.54
N ALA A 225 -8.59 -13.10 12.43
CA ALA A 225 -8.26 -12.16 11.37
C ALA A 225 -6.76 -11.82 11.31
N LEU A 226 -6.01 -11.91 12.43
CA LEU A 226 -4.56 -11.79 12.41
C LEU A 226 -3.88 -12.79 11.44
N PHE A 227 -4.37 -14.03 11.37
CA PHE A 227 -3.82 -15.01 10.42
C PHE A 227 -4.12 -14.64 8.96
N LEU A 228 -5.22 -13.92 8.71
CA LEU A 228 -5.52 -13.38 7.40
C LEU A 228 -4.58 -12.21 7.06
N ALA A 229 -4.30 -11.33 8.02
CA ALA A 229 -3.37 -10.21 7.86
C ALA A 229 -1.97 -10.68 7.43
N GLU A 230 -1.46 -11.75 8.05
CA GLU A 230 -0.18 -12.39 7.67
C GLU A 230 -0.12 -12.96 6.24
N ARG A 231 -1.26 -12.98 5.52
CA ARG A 231 -1.43 -13.61 4.19
C ARG A 231 -1.91 -12.63 3.12
N ILE A 232 -1.98 -11.33 3.44
CA ILE A 232 -2.32 -10.28 2.46
C ILE A 232 -1.25 -10.29 1.35
N CYS A 233 0.01 -10.11 1.76
CA CYS A 233 1.18 -10.18 0.90
C CYS A 233 1.97 -11.47 1.15
N GLY A 234 2.51 -12.07 0.07
CA GLY A 234 3.27 -13.32 0.14
C GLY A 234 4.61 -13.22 0.89
N VAL A 235 5.16 -12.00 1.03
CA VAL A 235 6.49 -11.76 1.58
C VAL A 235 6.54 -10.69 2.69
N CYS A 236 5.38 -10.15 3.09
CA CYS A 236 5.28 -9.07 4.08
C CYS A 236 4.40 -9.46 5.28
N ALA A 237 4.53 -10.69 5.78
CA ALA A 237 3.67 -11.20 6.84
C ALA A 237 3.84 -10.44 8.17
N ALA A 238 5.08 -10.13 8.57
CA ALA A 238 5.39 -9.47 9.84
C ALA A 238 4.91 -8.01 9.84
N SER A 239 5.10 -7.28 8.75
CA SER A 239 4.63 -5.89 8.61
C SER A 239 3.11 -5.81 8.60
N HIS A 240 2.41 -6.66 7.85
CA HIS A 240 0.94 -6.70 7.89
C HIS A 240 0.41 -7.14 9.27
N ALA A 241 1.03 -8.15 9.89
CA ALA A 241 0.67 -8.57 11.24
C ALA A 241 0.86 -7.44 12.26
N THR A 242 1.96 -6.69 12.15
CA THR A 242 2.23 -5.54 13.01
C THR A 242 1.17 -4.45 12.84
N GLY A 243 0.85 -4.07 11.60
CA GLY A 243 -0.18 -3.07 11.33
C GLY A 243 -1.53 -3.47 11.92
N TYR A 244 -1.91 -4.73 11.73
CA TYR A 244 -3.16 -5.28 12.28
C TYR A 244 -3.15 -5.33 13.82
N CYS A 245 -2.10 -5.88 14.44
CA CYS A 245 -1.96 -5.92 15.90
C CYS A 245 -1.98 -4.53 16.51
N GLN A 246 -1.23 -3.58 15.95
CA GLN A 246 -1.18 -2.21 16.46
C GLN A 246 -2.53 -1.50 16.33
N ALA A 247 -3.29 -1.72 15.25
CA ALA A 247 -4.63 -1.15 15.13
C ALA A 247 -5.55 -1.66 16.24
N ILE A 248 -5.58 -2.97 16.49
CA ILE A 248 -6.42 -3.57 17.55
C ILE A 248 -5.94 -3.18 18.94
N GLU A 249 -4.63 -3.19 19.19
CA GLU A 249 -4.02 -2.80 20.48
C GLU A 249 -4.34 -1.34 20.82
N LYS A 250 -4.27 -0.43 19.83
CA LYS A 250 -4.64 0.97 20.00
C LYS A 250 -6.11 1.14 20.36
N VAL A 251 -7.01 0.48 19.64
CA VAL A 251 -8.46 0.53 19.93
C VAL A 251 -8.78 -0.04 21.31
N ALA A 252 -8.06 -1.08 21.73
CA ALA A 252 -8.25 -1.72 23.04
C ALA A 252 -7.49 -1.04 24.19
N GLY A 253 -6.68 -0.01 23.92
CA GLY A 253 -5.83 0.64 24.94
C GLY A 253 -4.77 -0.29 25.54
N ILE A 254 -4.28 -1.27 24.78
CA ILE A 254 -3.30 -2.27 25.23
C ILE A 254 -1.88 -1.77 24.97
N GLU A 255 -1.08 -1.68 26.03
CA GLU A 255 0.37 -1.49 25.91
C GLU A 255 1.10 -2.83 25.97
N ILE A 256 1.87 -3.14 24.92
CA ILE A 256 2.65 -4.37 24.87
C ILE A 256 3.94 -4.28 25.71
N PRO A 257 4.44 -5.39 26.27
CA PRO A 257 5.68 -5.41 27.05
C PRO A 257 6.89 -4.91 26.25
N PRO A 258 7.87 -4.21 26.88
CA PRO A 258 9.07 -3.73 26.19
C PRO A 258 9.84 -4.83 25.44
N ARG A 259 9.96 -6.02 26.02
CA ARG A 259 10.60 -7.18 25.37
C ARG A 259 9.89 -7.56 24.06
N ALA A 260 8.56 -7.55 24.06
CA ALA A 260 7.78 -7.82 22.85
C ALA A 260 7.99 -6.73 21.78
N LYS A 261 8.12 -5.44 22.17
CA LYS A 261 8.46 -4.35 21.22
C LYS A 261 9.80 -4.60 20.53
N PHE A 262 10.83 -5.00 21.28
CA PHE A 262 12.14 -5.34 20.71
C PHE A 262 12.07 -6.54 19.77
N ILE A 263 11.39 -7.60 20.17
CA ILE A 263 11.26 -8.80 19.34
C ILE A 263 10.51 -8.49 18.04
N ARG A 264 9.39 -7.76 18.10
CA ARG A 264 8.67 -7.30 16.89
C ARG A 264 9.59 -6.52 15.96
N THR A 265 10.42 -5.63 16.51
CA THR A 265 11.38 -4.84 15.73
C THR A 265 12.43 -5.72 15.06
N ILE A 266 13.00 -6.69 15.78
CA ILE A 266 13.97 -7.65 15.21
C ILE A 266 13.33 -8.43 14.06
N VAL A 267 12.13 -8.96 14.26
CA VAL A 267 11.40 -9.75 13.27
C VAL A 267 11.05 -8.91 12.03
N LEU A 268 10.61 -7.66 12.21
CA LEU A 268 10.34 -6.74 11.10
C LEU A 268 11.60 -6.43 10.28
N GLU A 269 12.74 -6.27 10.94
CA GLU A 269 14.00 -6.01 10.23
C GLU A 269 14.57 -7.27 9.57
N LEU A 270 14.34 -8.47 10.13
CA LEU A 270 14.59 -9.73 9.43
C LEU A 270 13.74 -9.84 8.16
N GLU A 271 12.45 -9.48 8.23
CA GLU A 271 11.56 -9.39 7.07
C GLU A 271 12.10 -8.47 5.99
N ARG A 272 12.46 -7.25 6.40
CA ARG A 272 13.06 -6.25 5.51
C ARG A 272 14.34 -6.76 4.84
N LEU A 273 15.22 -7.40 5.60
CA LEU A 273 16.49 -7.92 5.09
C LEU A 273 16.29 -8.98 4.02
N TYR A 274 15.49 -10.03 4.29
CA TYR A 274 15.33 -11.10 3.30
C TYR A 274 14.58 -10.62 2.04
N ASN A 275 13.66 -9.66 2.18
CA ASN A 275 12.99 -9.04 1.04
C ASN A 275 13.97 -8.23 0.20
N HIS A 276 14.72 -7.31 0.80
CA HIS A 276 15.69 -6.51 0.03
C HIS A 276 16.81 -7.34 -0.58
N ILE A 277 17.33 -8.37 0.10
CA ILE A 277 18.30 -9.30 -0.48
C ILE A 277 17.68 -10.02 -1.68
N GLY A 278 16.43 -10.48 -1.53
CA GLY A 278 15.67 -11.10 -2.60
C GLY A 278 15.49 -10.16 -3.80
N ASP A 279 15.10 -8.92 -3.56
CA ASP A 279 14.84 -7.92 -4.61
C ASP A 279 16.13 -7.53 -5.34
N VAL A 280 17.24 -7.32 -4.63
CA VAL A 280 18.56 -7.06 -5.24
C VAL A 280 19.04 -8.25 -6.07
N GLY A 281 18.79 -9.49 -5.62
CA GLY A 281 19.05 -10.66 -6.44
C GLY A 281 18.15 -10.73 -7.68
N ASN A 282 16.86 -10.45 -7.51
CA ASN A 282 15.85 -10.61 -8.54
C ASN A 282 15.88 -9.49 -9.60
N ILE A 283 16.42 -8.32 -9.30
CA ILE A 283 16.61 -7.25 -10.31
C ILE A 283 17.46 -7.74 -11.49
N CYS A 284 18.36 -8.70 -11.24
CA CYS A 284 19.20 -9.34 -12.25
C CYS A 284 18.39 -10.15 -13.28
N ALA A 285 17.18 -10.60 -12.93
CA ALA A 285 16.29 -11.33 -13.82
C ALA A 285 15.86 -10.48 -15.03
N GLY A 286 15.69 -9.16 -14.84
CA GLY A 286 15.33 -8.23 -15.91
C GLY A 286 16.38 -8.12 -17.03
N ALA A 287 17.61 -8.56 -16.78
CA ALA A 287 18.71 -8.61 -17.74
C ALA A 287 19.24 -10.04 -17.98
N ALA A 288 18.46 -11.06 -17.59
CA ALA A 288 18.84 -12.48 -17.69
C ALA A 288 20.18 -12.84 -17.02
N PHE A 289 20.61 -12.11 -15.99
CA PHE A 289 21.87 -12.35 -15.29
C PHE A 289 21.70 -13.42 -14.21
N LEU A 290 21.72 -14.69 -14.63
CA LEU A 290 21.42 -15.87 -13.79
C LEU A 290 22.30 -15.99 -12.54
N LEU A 291 23.56 -15.56 -12.61
CA LEU A 291 24.48 -15.64 -11.48
C LEU A 291 23.98 -14.79 -10.30
N GLY A 292 23.58 -13.53 -10.56
CA GLY A 292 23.04 -12.64 -9.53
C GLY A 292 21.75 -13.20 -8.90
N ILE A 293 20.87 -13.77 -9.73
CA ILE A 293 19.62 -14.39 -9.29
C ILE A 293 19.90 -15.58 -8.35
N ALA A 294 20.78 -16.50 -8.76
CA ALA A 294 21.09 -17.70 -7.99
C ALA A 294 21.73 -17.37 -6.63
N HIS A 295 22.67 -16.42 -6.60
CA HIS A 295 23.28 -15.96 -5.35
C HIS A 295 22.25 -15.26 -4.44
N GLY A 296 21.40 -14.40 -5.00
CA GLY A 296 20.33 -13.74 -4.24
C GLY A 296 19.37 -14.74 -3.59
N PHE A 297 18.91 -15.75 -4.34
CA PHE A 297 18.04 -16.80 -3.79
C PHE A 297 18.73 -17.63 -2.72
N ARG A 298 20.01 -18.00 -2.89
CA ARG A 298 20.77 -18.73 -1.87
C ARG A 298 20.85 -17.97 -0.55
N ILE A 299 21.10 -16.66 -0.59
CA ILE A 299 21.20 -15.83 0.61
C ILE A 299 19.82 -15.65 1.25
N ARG A 300 18.79 -15.38 0.44
CA ARG A 300 17.40 -15.27 0.90
C ARG A 300 16.92 -16.56 1.57
N GLU A 301 17.23 -17.72 0.99
CA GLU A 301 16.91 -19.04 1.55
C GLU A 301 17.46 -19.19 2.97
N ARG A 302 18.73 -18.83 3.16
CA ARG A 302 19.39 -18.92 4.47
C ARG A 302 18.72 -18.03 5.52
N MET A 303 18.26 -16.84 5.13
CA MET A 303 17.48 -15.97 6.01
C MET A 303 16.10 -16.56 6.33
N GLN A 304 15.45 -17.22 5.37
CA GLN A 304 14.16 -17.88 5.60
C GLN A 304 14.29 -19.12 6.49
N GLN A 305 15.40 -19.86 6.40
CA GLN A 305 15.71 -20.95 7.34
C GLN A 305 15.91 -20.40 8.76
N LEU A 306 16.56 -19.24 8.92
CA LEU A 306 16.64 -18.57 10.21
C LEU A 306 15.25 -18.21 10.75
N ASN A 307 14.37 -17.66 9.91
CA ASN A 307 12.98 -17.35 10.31
C ASN A 307 12.23 -18.61 10.81
N GLU A 308 12.45 -19.74 10.15
CA GLU A 308 11.88 -21.03 10.58
C GLU A 308 12.36 -21.44 11.97
N THR A 309 13.64 -21.24 12.31
CA THR A 309 14.14 -21.50 13.68
C THR A 309 13.53 -20.57 14.74
N ILE A 310 13.09 -19.37 14.35
CA ILE A 310 12.54 -18.37 15.29
C ILE A 310 11.08 -18.67 15.64
N CYS A 311 10.26 -19.06 14.65
CA CYS A 311 8.81 -19.14 14.83
C CYS A 311 8.15 -20.36 14.17
N GLY A 312 8.94 -21.31 13.66
CA GLY A 312 8.45 -22.48 12.93
C GLY A 312 7.91 -22.16 11.54
N ASN A 313 8.15 -20.95 11.01
CA ASN A 313 7.70 -20.56 9.68
C ASN A 313 8.73 -19.69 8.94
N ARG A 314 9.05 -20.09 7.71
CA ARG A 314 10.01 -19.39 6.83
C ARG A 314 9.65 -17.94 6.50
N TYR A 315 8.37 -17.60 6.54
CA TYR A 315 7.83 -16.27 6.25
C TYR A 315 7.37 -15.53 7.52
N LEU A 316 7.83 -15.94 8.71
CA LEU A 316 7.54 -15.28 9.99
C LEU A 316 6.05 -15.31 10.42
N ARG A 317 5.23 -16.13 9.76
CA ARG A 317 3.80 -16.29 10.09
C ARG A 317 3.64 -16.96 11.46
N GLY A 318 2.69 -16.47 12.24
CA GLY A 318 2.45 -16.94 13.60
C GLY A 318 3.37 -16.32 14.65
N MET A 319 4.32 -15.46 14.28
CA MET A 319 5.21 -14.82 15.26
C MET A 319 4.46 -13.80 16.14
N PHE A 320 3.46 -13.12 15.57
CA PHE A 320 2.73 -12.05 16.24
C PHE A 320 1.48 -12.56 16.96
N THR A 321 1.12 -11.87 18.03
CA THR A 321 -0.19 -11.98 18.68
C THR A 321 -0.61 -10.60 19.17
N ILE A 322 -1.91 -10.38 19.29
CA ILE A 322 -2.45 -9.18 19.94
C ILE A 322 -1.94 -9.18 21.39
N GLY A 323 -1.34 -8.09 21.83
CA GLY A 323 -0.70 -7.95 23.14
C GLY A 323 0.79 -8.29 23.18
N GLY A 324 1.40 -8.77 22.09
CA GLY A 324 2.85 -9.05 22.07
C GLY A 324 3.33 -9.96 20.94
N VAL A 325 4.07 -10.99 21.30
CA VAL A 325 4.65 -12.01 20.39
C VAL A 325 4.38 -13.40 20.94
N ARG A 326 4.33 -14.42 20.07
CA ARG A 326 4.08 -15.82 20.49
C ARG A 326 5.33 -16.52 20.97
N PHE A 327 6.46 -16.23 20.34
CA PHE A 327 7.74 -16.86 20.62
C PHE A 327 8.72 -15.84 21.19
N ASP A 328 9.53 -16.29 22.14
CA ASP A 328 10.61 -15.48 22.70
C ASP A 328 11.93 -15.77 21.98
N ILE A 329 12.92 -14.88 22.14
CA ILE A 329 14.28 -15.08 21.65
C ILE A 329 15.20 -15.28 22.84
N ASP A 330 15.60 -16.53 23.06
CA ASP A 330 16.59 -16.89 24.08
C ASP A 330 18.02 -16.56 23.64
N ASP A 331 18.99 -16.75 24.54
CA ASP A 331 20.38 -16.39 24.30
C ASP A 331 21.05 -17.24 23.21
N ASP A 332 20.62 -18.48 23.01
CA ASP A 332 21.19 -19.36 22.00
C ASP A 332 20.66 -19.02 20.61
N LEU A 333 19.36 -18.74 20.49
CA LEU A 333 18.75 -18.22 19.27
C LEU A 333 19.34 -16.85 18.91
N LYS A 334 19.57 -15.98 19.91
CA LYS A 334 20.27 -14.70 19.70
C LYS A 334 21.66 -14.90 19.09
N LYS A 335 22.48 -15.81 19.63
CA LYS A 335 23.80 -16.14 19.06
C LYS A 335 23.66 -16.67 17.62
N HIS A 336 22.67 -17.54 17.39
CA HIS A 336 22.42 -18.12 16.07
C HIS A 336 22.02 -17.06 15.03
N ILE A 337 21.13 -16.12 15.39
CA ILE A 337 20.75 -14.97 14.57
C ILE A 337 22.00 -14.16 14.20
N LEU A 338 22.80 -13.76 15.19
CA LEU A 338 23.99 -12.93 14.95
C LEU A 338 25.02 -13.62 14.05
N ASN A 339 25.28 -14.91 14.26
CA ASN A 339 26.21 -15.68 13.43
C ASN A 339 25.72 -15.81 11.98
N THR A 340 24.41 -16.02 11.80
CA THR A 340 23.79 -16.08 10.47
C THR A 340 23.86 -14.73 9.77
N LEU A 341 23.51 -13.64 10.45
CA LEU A 341 23.59 -12.29 9.91
C LEU A 341 25.01 -11.88 9.51
N ASN A 342 26.02 -12.26 10.30
CA ASN A 342 27.43 -12.02 9.94
C ASN A 342 27.83 -12.71 8.65
N SER A 343 27.39 -13.95 8.47
CA SER A 343 27.66 -14.71 7.24
C SER A 343 26.90 -14.14 6.05
N VAL A 344 25.60 -13.86 6.22
CA VAL A 344 24.73 -13.25 5.19
C VAL A 344 25.27 -11.89 4.75
N LYS A 345 25.78 -11.07 5.68
CA LYS A 345 26.42 -9.79 5.36
C LYS A 345 27.63 -9.95 4.44
N LYS A 346 28.46 -10.97 4.67
CA LYS A 346 29.63 -11.27 3.83
C LYS A 346 29.17 -11.67 2.42
N ASP A 347 28.26 -12.63 2.34
CA ASP A 347 27.73 -13.14 1.06
C ASP A 347 27.01 -12.04 0.26
N PHE A 348 26.25 -11.18 0.93
CA PHE A 348 25.53 -10.09 0.28
C PHE A 348 26.48 -9.02 -0.27
N LYS A 349 27.56 -8.70 0.44
CA LYS A 349 28.59 -7.80 -0.09
C LYS A 349 29.25 -8.35 -1.34
N GLU A 350 29.54 -9.66 -1.35
CA GLU A 350 30.09 -10.33 -2.54
C GLU A 350 29.11 -10.26 -3.71
N LEU A 351 27.82 -10.55 -3.48
CA LEU A 351 26.78 -10.40 -4.50
C LEU A 351 26.71 -8.99 -5.07
N VAL A 352 26.71 -7.96 -4.21
CA VAL A 352 26.70 -6.56 -4.66
C VAL A 352 27.92 -6.24 -5.51
N ASN A 353 29.12 -6.71 -5.14
CA ASN A 353 30.32 -6.52 -5.95
C ASN A 353 30.22 -7.21 -7.31
N ILE A 354 29.64 -8.41 -7.39
CA ILE A 354 29.42 -9.13 -8.66
C ILE A 354 28.45 -8.34 -9.55
N ILE A 355 27.35 -7.84 -8.98
CA ILE A 355 26.34 -7.06 -9.69
C ILE A 355 26.94 -5.75 -10.24
N LEU A 356 27.61 -4.98 -9.38
CA LEU A 356 28.21 -3.70 -9.77
C LEU A 356 29.46 -3.87 -10.67
N GLY A 357 30.09 -5.04 -10.66
CA GLY A 357 31.20 -5.36 -11.56
C GLY A 357 30.77 -5.75 -12.98
N SER A 358 29.48 -5.95 -13.22
CA SER A 358 28.95 -6.35 -14.53
C SER A 358 28.51 -5.12 -15.35
N SER A 359 29.34 -4.71 -16.31
CA SER A 359 29.01 -3.59 -17.21
C SER A 359 27.74 -3.84 -18.03
N SER A 360 27.53 -5.06 -18.52
CA SER A 360 26.34 -5.43 -19.28
C SER A 360 25.05 -5.36 -18.46
N LEU A 361 25.12 -5.63 -17.15
CA LEU A 361 23.98 -5.47 -16.26
C LEU A 361 23.72 -3.99 -15.95
N LEU A 362 24.78 -3.24 -15.62
CA LEU A 362 24.66 -1.81 -15.29
C LEU A 362 24.07 -0.99 -16.45
N ASP A 363 24.49 -1.26 -17.69
CA ASP A 363 23.96 -0.62 -18.90
C ASP A 363 22.42 -0.74 -19.01
N ARG A 364 21.85 -1.85 -18.50
CA ARG A 364 20.40 -2.09 -18.46
C ARG A 364 19.69 -1.42 -17.29
N LEU A 365 20.40 -1.03 -16.24
CA LEU A 365 19.82 -0.49 -15.00
C LEU A 365 19.93 1.03 -14.91
N GLU A 366 21.04 1.63 -15.32
CA GLU A 366 21.36 3.05 -15.02
C GLU A 366 20.31 4.05 -15.55
N THR A 367 19.76 3.80 -16.74
CA THR A 367 18.82 4.72 -17.39
C THR A 367 17.36 4.24 -17.36
N THR A 368 17.09 3.06 -16.79
CA THR A 368 15.78 2.41 -16.87
C THR A 368 14.88 2.82 -15.72
N GLY A 369 13.62 3.17 -16.00
CA GLY A 369 12.61 3.42 -14.96
C GLY A 369 12.85 4.67 -14.12
N ARG A 370 13.49 5.71 -14.69
CA ARG A 370 13.76 6.96 -13.99
C ARG A 370 12.45 7.67 -13.61
N LEU A 371 12.25 7.87 -12.30
CA LEU A 371 11.15 8.64 -11.74
C LEU A 371 11.69 9.98 -11.23
N SER A 372 11.15 11.09 -11.75
CA SER A 372 11.53 12.43 -11.29
C SER A 372 10.96 12.72 -9.90
N THR A 373 11.65 13.54 -9.11
CA THR A 373 11.20 13.96 -7.77
C THR A 373 9.80 14.61 -7.80
N GLU A 374 9.49 15.37 -8.84
CA GLU A 374 8.23 16.09 -9.02
C GLU A 374 7.06 15.10 -9.16
N ILE A 375 7.14 14.21 -10.16
CA ILE A 375 6.14 13.15 -10.38
C ILE A 375 6.02 12.24 -9.14
N ALA A 376 7.14 11.87 -8.50
CA ALA A 376 7.12 11.06 -7.29
C ALA A 376 6.34 11.71 -6.14
N LYS A 377 6.44 13.05 -5.98
CA LYS A 377 5.68 13.81 -4.99
C LYS A 377 4.20 13.89 -5.36
N GLU A 378 3.88 14.16 -6.63
CA GLU A 378 2.50 14.26 -7.12
C GLU A 378 1.73 12.94 -6.95
N LEU A 379 2.39 11.82 -7.25
CA LEU A 379 1.82 10.47 -7.11
C LEU A 379 1.86 9.93 -5.67
N GLY A 380 2.46 10.65 -4.71
CA GLY A 380 2.54 10.21 -3.32
C GLY A 380 3.39 8.94 -3.13
N VAL A 381 4.45 8.77 -3.93
CA VAL A 381 5.29 7.56 -3.88
C VAL A 381 5.99 7.43 -2.52
N VAL A 382 6.07 6.21 -2.00
CA VAL A 382 6.70 5.89 -0.71
C VAL A 382 7.84 4.87 -0.84
N GLY A 383 8.58 4.64 0.25
CA GLY A 383 9.55 3.57 0.34
C GLY A 383 10.81 3.78 -0.51
N VAL A 384 11.31 2.71 -1.13
CA VAL A 384 12.59 2.72 -1.87
C VAL A 384 12.52 3.65 -3.09
N ALA A 385 11.42 3.60 -3.86
CA ALA A 385 11.25 4.43 -5.06
C ALA A 385 11.23 5.93 -4.73
N ALA A 386 10.57 6.33 -3.63
CA ALA A 386 10.54 7.70 -3.17
C ALA A 386 11.95 8.21 -2.80
N ARG A 387 12.70 7.42 -2.02
CA ARG A 387 14.06 7.77 -1.61
C ARG A 387 15.04 7.79 -2.77
N ALA A 388 14.91 6.86 -3.72
CA ALA A 388 15.69 6.88 -4.96
C ALA A 388 15.40 8.13 -5.81
N SER A 389 14.17 8.66 -5.72
CA SER A 389 13.76 9.91 -6.37
C SER A 389 14.06 11.16 -5.54
N GLY A 390 14.87 11.06 -4.47
CA GLY A 390 15.29 12.19 -3.64
C GLY A 390 14.29 12.64 -2.55
N ILE A 391 13.21 11.89 -2.32
CA ILE A 391 12.24 12.19 -1.26
C ILE A 391 12.68 11.50 0.03
N ALA A 392 13.10 12.29 1.03
CA ALA A 392 13.50 11.80 2.34
C ALA A 392 12.27 11.43 3.21
N THR A 393 11.59 10.34 2.85
CA THR A 393 10.43 9.81 3.58
C THR A 393 10.69 8.41 4.14
N ASP A 394 10.44 8.23 5.44
CA ASP A 394 10.47 6.95 6.15
C ASP A 394 9.64 7.03 7.43
N THR A 395 8.58 6.23 7.53
CA THR A 395 7.67 6.22 8.68
C THR A 395 8.32 5.71 9.98
N ARG A 396 9.56 5.21 9.92
CA ARG A 396 10.34 4.77 11.08
C ARG A 396 11.17 5.88 11.70
N LEU A 397 11.36 7.00 11.00
CA LEU A 397 12.27 8.09 11.38
C LEU A 397 11.52 9.36 11.82
N ILE A 398 10.23 9.25 12.16
CA ILE A 398 9.38 10.39 12.53
C ILE A 398 9.99 11.19 13.68
#